data_AF-A0AA51DVV7-F1
#
_entry.id   AF-A0AA51DVV7-F1
#
_cell.length_a   1.000
_cell.length_b   1.000
_cell.length_c   1.000
_cell.angle_alpha   90.00
_cell.angle_beta   90.00
_cell.angle_gamma   90.00
#
_symmetry.space_group_name_H-M   'P 1'
#
loop_
_entity.id
_entity.type
_entity.pdbx_description
1 polymer ?
#
loop_
_entity_poly.entity_id
_entity_poly.type
_entity_poly.pdbx_seq_one_letter_code
_entity_poly.pdbx_strand_id
1 'polypeptide(L)'
;MDFIIIGFAVIAAFIGKSIYDKKNNRIKLIQKFKSEWGQIPEEEYTYETLKSLSSYYRSIKEDSQDVDDITWNDIDMDQIFMLINNTGSAMGEEYLYSVLRKIEFNEEDLLERNRLIEFFQKNEDKRILLQVALRGMGKLRHISVYEYINQLDNLKLKSSLPHYFMAGGLIAAILLIFINPAAGGFLTFVMVANNIIQYYRRKAEIDSYFSVCSYIIRLLNSVKDITKLEIPEIKTYTEQLEKARSQFSKFKKGSRVVAGKNPNGDLLDLILDYERMLFHTDLIKFNSMLNTFKQNRAVLNEMYVKIGILDSMIAVASFRTMLDYYCIPEFTKDSVPFLNVTDLFHPMIEDPVTNSINENRCVLITGSNASGKSTFIKTLAINAILSQTIYTSMSKSYKASFFQIASSMALQDSIFSKESYYIVEIKSLKRILDRLNDKVPTLCFVDEVLRGTNTLERIAASSQILYSLSQGNAMCFAATHDIELTHILENYYSNYHFQEQVVDNNVLFDYKLFSGRAISKNAIKLLGVMGYSQDIIDNAASSANHFLEEGTWDILR
;
A
#
# COMPACT_ATOMS: atom_id res chain seq x y z
N MET A 1 44.45 -7.06 -43.63
CA MET A 1 43.13 -6.42 -43.36
C MET A 1 42.64 -6.69 -41.93
N ASP A 2 43.55 -7.09 -41.05
CA ASP A 2 43.22 -8.15 -40.09
C ASP A 2 42.69 -7.54 -38.80
N PHE A 3 43.15 -6.34 -38.45
CA PHE A 3 42.57 -5.47 -37.43
C PHE A 3 41.08 -5.17 -37.65
N ILE A 4 40.62 -5.04 -38.91
CA ILE A 4 39.20 -4.80 -39.22
C ILE A 4 38.38 -6.08 -38.97
N ILE A 5 38.91 -7.23 -39.40
CA ILE A 5 38.28 -8.55 -39.18
C ILE A 5 38.20 -8.87 -37.68
N ILE A 6 39.28 -8.62 -36.94
CA ILE A 6 39.32 -8.76 -35.47
C ILE A 6 38.31 -7.80 -34.81
N GLY A 7 38.22 -6.54 -35.26
CA GLY A 7 37.23 -5.57 -34.79
C GLY A 7 35.79 -6.06 -34.97
N PHE A 8 35.44 -6.57 -36.16
CA PHE A 8 34.13 -7.18 -36.40
C PHE A 8 33.87 -8.42 -35.55
N ALA A 9 34.86 -9.30 -35.36
CA ALA A 9 34.73 -10.48 -34.50
C ALA A 9 34.49 -10.11 -33.03
N VAL A 10 35.19 -9.09 -32.51
CA VAL A 10 35.01 -8.55 -31.15
C VAL A 10 33.62 -7.94 -30.99
N ILE A 11 33.15 -7.13 -31.95
CA ILE A 11 31.80 -6.55 -31.93
C ILE A 11 30.73 -7.66 -31.99
N ALA A 12 30.90 -8.66 -32.84
CA ALA A 12 30.00 -9.81 -32.92
C ALA A 12 29.96 -10.61 -31.61
N ALA A 13 31.11 -10.79 -30.94
CA ALA A 13 31.19 -11.44 -29.63
C ALA A 13 30.47 -10.63 -28.54
N PHE A 14 30.62 -9.30 -28.50
CA PHE A 14 29.88 -8.44 -27.57
C PHE A 14 28.36 -8.46 -27.83
N ILE A 15 27.93 -8.45 -29.10
CA ILE A 15 26.50 -8.59 -29.47
C ILE A 15 25.97 -9.96 -29.05
N GLY A 16 26.69 -11.03 -29.36
CA GLY A 16 26.34 -12.40 -28.99
C GLY A 16 26.23 -12.57 -27.47
N LYS A 17 27.20 -12.06 -26.71
CA LYS A 17 27.15 -12.03 -25.24
C LYS A 17 25.96 -11.22 -24.72
N SER A 18 25.70 -10.02 -25.26
CA SER A 18 24.56 -9.19 -24.85
C SER A 18 23.22 -9.89 -25.08
N ILE A 19 23.06 -10.60 -26.19
CA ILE A 19 21.87 -11.43 -26.48
C ILE A 19 21.78 -12.61 -25.51
N TYR A 20 22.89 -13.30 -25.24
CA TYR A 20 22.97 -14.42 -24.29
C TYR A 20 22.62 -13.99 -22.86
N ASP A 21 23.28 -12.94 -22.35
CA ASP A 21 23.05 -12.39 -21.01
C ASP A 21 21.60 -11.92 -20.85
N LYS A 22 21.02 -11.28 -21.87
CA LYS A 22 19.60 -10.89 -21.88
C LYS A 22 18.64 -12.10 -21.86
N LYS A 23 18.96 -13.18 -22.59
CA LYS A 23 18.19 -14.43 -22.55
C LYS A 23 18.28 -15.11 -21.17
N ASN A 24 19.49 -15.21 -20.63
CA ASN A 24 19.78 -15.82 -19.34
C ASN A 24 19.09 -15.06 -18.19
N ASN A 25 19.18 -13.72 -18.18
CA ASN A 25 18.50 -12.89 -17.19
C ASN A 25 16.97 -13.00 -17.27
N ARG A 26 16.38 -13.19 -18.46
CA ARG A 26 14.94 -13.48 -18.60
C ARG A 26 14.58 -14.86 -18.02
N ILE A 27 15.41 -15.88 -18.22
CA ILE A 27 15.20 -17.22 -17.64
C ILE A 27 15.26 -17.16 -16.12
N LYS A 28 16.29 -16.51 -15.55
CA LYS A 28 16.42 -16.30 -14.10
C LYS A 28 15.23 -15.53 -13.50
N LEU A 29 14.73 -14.50 -14.19
CA LEU A 29 13.56 -13.75 -13.75
C LEU A 29 12.28 -14.61 -13.76
N ILE A 30 12.09 -15.45 -14.78
CA ILE A 30 10.98 -16.43 -14.84
C ILE A 30 11.09 -17.45 -13.70
N GLN A 31 12.29 -17.95 -13.41
CA GLN A 31 12.53 -18.86 -12.28
C GLN A 31 12.22 -18.20 -10.94
N LYS A 32 12.66 -16.94 -10.74
CA LYS A 32 12.36 -16.16 -9.52
C LYS A 32 10.85 -15.95 -9.34
N PHE A 33 10.11 -15.56 -10.38
CA PHE A 33 8.64 -15.44 -10.28
C PHE A 33 7.90 -16.78 -10.07
N LYS A 34 8.52 -17.93 -10.41
CA LYS A 34 7.98 -19.25 -10.04
C LYS A 34 8.25 -19.59 -8.57
N SER A 35 9.43 -19.26 -8.04
CA SER A 35 9.78 -19.52 -6.62
C SER A 35 9.13 -18.55 -5.63
N GLU A 36 8.84 -17.31 -6.03
CA GLU A 36 8.16 -16.31 -5.18
C GLU A 36 6.63 -16.49 -5.15
N TRP A 37 6.07 -17.40 -5.97
CA TRP A 37 4.62 -17.53 -6.09
C TRP A 37 4.02 -18.25 -4.88
N GLY A 38 3.06 -17.60 -4.21
CA GLY A 38 2.44 -18.14 -2.99
C GLY A 38 3.40 -18.22 -1.80
N GLN A 39 4.47 -17.41 -1.77
CA GLN A 39 5.41 -17.29 -0.66
C GLN A 39 5.32 -15.89 -0.02
N ILE A 40 5.77 -15.78 1.24
CA ILE A 40 5.89 -14.50 1.95
C ILE A 40 6.94 -13.61 1.24
N PRO A 41 6.64 -12.34 0.92
CA PRO A 41 7.61 -11.45 0.26
C PRO A 41 8.84 -11.11 1.11
N GLU A 42 10.03 -11.19 0.51
CA GLU A 42 11.33 -10.85 1.15
C GLU A 42 11.71 -9.35 1.09
N GLU A 43 10.86 -8.46 0.56
CA GLU A 43 11.25 -7.05 0.34
C GLU A 43 11.06 -6.22 1.62
N GLU A 44 12.17 -5.71 2.18
CA GLU A 44 12.17 -4.84 3.37
C GLU A 44 11.70 -3.41 3.04
N TYR A 45 10.87 -2.83 3.91
CA TYR A 45 10.38 -1.45 3.79
C TYR A 45 10.85 -0.58 4.95
N THR A 46 11.36 0.61 4.63
CA THR A 46 11.60 1.64 5.64
C THR A 46 10.34 2.51 5.84
N TYR A 47 10.24 3.17 6.99
CA TYR A 47 9.20 4.17 7.24
C TYR A 47 9.17 5.27 6.15
N GLU A 48 10.33 5.68 5.64
CA GLU A 48 10.41 6.67 4.55
C GLU A 48 9.84 6.13 3.24
N THR A 49 10.10 4.86 2.93
CA THR A 49 9.55 4.18 1.75
C THR A 49 8.02 4.09 1.83
N LEU A 50 7.46 3.57 2.94
CA LEU A 50 5.99 3.50 3.15
C LEU A 50 5.34 4.90 3.12
N LYS A 51 5.99 5.89 3.72
CA LYS A 51 5.53 7.28 3.73
C LYS A 51 5.50 7.92 2.34
N SER A 52 6.41 7.55 1.44
CA SER A 52 6.41 8.00 0.04
C SER A 52 5.41 7.21 -0.81
N LEU A 53 5.29 5.88 -0.64
CA LEU A 53 4.30 5.04 -1.35
C LEU A 53 2.85 5.54 -1.14
N SER A 54 2.52 5.94 0.09
CA SER A 54 1.21 6.53 0.42
C SER A 54 0.91 7.87 -0.28
N SER A 55 1.87 8.52 -0.94
CA SER A 55 1.64 9.80 -1.64
C SER A 55 0.76 9.69 -2.89
N TYR A 56 0.65 8.52 -3.54
CA TYR A 56 -0.38 8.31 -4.55
C TYR A 56 -1.78 8.27 -3.91
N TYR A 57 -1.97 7.43 -2.90
CA TYR A 57 -3.23 7.32 -2.15
C TYR A 57 -3.70 8.69 -1.62
N ARG A 58 -2.81 9.48 -0.99
CA ARG A 58 -3.10 10.85 -0.52
C ARG A 58 -3.61 11.81 -1.60
N SER A 59 -3.36 11.53 -2.89
CA SER A 59 -3.85 12.34 -4.00
C SER A 59 -5.24 11.97 -4.51
N ILE A 60 -5.76 10.81 -4.08
CA ILE A 60 -7.08 10.28 -4.44
C ILE A 60 -7.93 9.93 -3.19
N LYS A 61 -7.54 10.47 -2.03
CA LYS A 61 -8.14 10.18 -0.73
C LYS A 61 -9.53 10.80 -0.58
N GLU A 62 -10.45 10.03 -0.02
CA GLU A 62 -11.81 10.45 0.32
C GLU A 62 -12.05 10.15 1.81
N ASP A 63 -11.79 11.15 2.66
CA ASP A 63 -11.74 11.02 4.14
C ASP A 63 -13.00 10.40 4.79
N SER A 64 -14.15 10.48 4.11
CA SER A 64 -15.45 9.98 4.58
C SER A 64 -15.74 8.51 4.25
N GLN A 65 -14.87 7.83 3.49
CA GLN A 65 -15.06 6.43 3.06
C GLN A 65 -13.80 5.57 3.22
N ASP A 66 -12.62 6.16 3.13
CA ASP A 66 -11.35 5.43 3.24
C ASP A 66 -11.01 4.99 4.67
N VAL A 67 -10.19 3.94 4.77
CA VAL A 67 -9.47 3.54 5.98
C VAL A 67 -8.48 4.65 6.35
N ASP A 68 -8.80 5.43 7.39
CA ASP A 68 -7.95 6.53 7.84
C ASP A 68 -6.68 6.04 8.55
N ASP A 69 -5.75 6.97 8.79
CA ASP A 69 -4.44 6.66 9.33
C ASP A 69 -4.47 6.16 10.78
N ILE A 70 -5.52 6.48 11.56
CA ILE A 70 -5.71 5.90 12.90
C ILE A 70 -6.10 4.43 12.75
N THR A 71 -7.10 4.16 11.93
CA THR A 71 -7.62 2.80 11.71
C THR A 71 -6.58 1.90 11.07
N TRP A 72 -5.82 2.41 10.09
CA TRP A 72 -4.72 1.70 9.43
C TRP A 72 -3.61 1.30 10.42
N ASN A 73 -3.24 2.18 11.35
CA ASN A 73 -2.20 1.93 12.35
C ASN A 73 -2.70 1.01 13.48
N ASP A 74 -3.93 1.20 13.95
CA ASP A 74 -4.57 0.41 15.02
C ASP A 74 -4.48 -1.10 14.77
N ILE A 75 -4.62 -1.50 13.51
CA ILE A 75 -4.66 -2.90 13.05
C ILE A 75 -3.46 -3.28 12.17
N ASP A 76 -2.35 -2.55 12.28
CA ASP A 76 -1.05 -2.87 11.68
C ASP A 76 -1.05 -3.09 10.15
N MET A 77 -1.90 -2.38 9.40
CA MET A 77 -2.13 -2.63 7.97
C MET A 77 -0.90 -2.42 7.05
N ASP A 78 0.14 -1.71 7.49
CA ASP A 78 1.43 -1.69 6.77
C ASP A 78 2.06 -3.10 6.68
N GLN A 79 1.90 -3.93 7.72
CA GLN A 79 2.37 -5.32 7.72
C GLN A 79 1.52 -6.20 6.78
N ILE A 80 0.20 -6.01 6.78
CA ILE A 80 -0.73 -6.69 5.85
C ILE A 80 -0.43 -6.29 4.40
N PHE A 81 -0.11 -5.03 4.14
CA PHE A 81 0.37 -4.57 2.83
C PHE A 81 1.68 -5.28 2.43
N MET A 82 2.68 -5.34 3.30
CA MET A 82 3.95 -6.03 3.00
C MET A 82 3.74 -7.52 2.72
N LEU A 83 2.87 -8.20 3.47
CA LEU A 83 2.52 -9.61 3.28
C LEU A 83 1.85 -9.89 1.92
N ILE A 84 1.07 -8.95 1.39
CA ILE A 84 0.39 -9.08 0.09
C ILE A 84 1.31 -8.64 -1.07
N ASN A 85 2.29 -7.76 -0.85
CA ASN A 85 2.98 -7.00 -1.90
C ASN A 85 4.09 -7.78 -2.65
N ASN A 86 3.69 -8.72 -3.50
CA ASN A 86 4.57 -9.34 -4.52
C ASN A 86 4.47 -8.62 -5.89
N THR A 87 4.51 -7.28 -5.92
CA THR A 87 4.33 -6.49 -7.15
C THR A 87 5.59 -6.38 -8.00
N GLY A 88 5.41 -6.43 -9.33
CA GLY A 88 6.50 -6.32 -10.30
C GLY A 88 7.07 -4.90 -10.44
N SER A 89 6.26 -3.87 -10.20
CA SER A 89 6.57 -2.46 -10.47
C SER A 89 6.05 -1.49 -9.38
N ALA A 90 6.65 -0.30 -9.29
CA ALA A 90 6.23 0.70 -8.30
C ALA A 90 4.80 1.25 -8.55
N MET A 91 4.28 1.18 -9.78
CA MET A 91 2.88 1.50 -10.05
C MET A 91 1.93 0.46 -9.45
N GLY A 92 2.30 -0.83 -9.50
CA GLY A 92 1.56 -1.89 -8.81
C GLY A 92 1.58 -1.72 -7.30
N GLU A 93 2.74 -1.37 -6.76
CA GLU A 93 3.01 -1.17 -5.34
C GLU A 93 2.20 -0.02 -4.72
N GLU A 94 2.31 1.19 -5.29
CA GLU A 94 1.54 2.36 -4.86
C GLU A 94 0.03 2.18 -5.06
N TYR A 95 -0.38 1.49 -6.14
CA TYR A 95 -1.78 1.21 -6.40
C TYR A 95 -2.33 0.15 -5.42
N LEU A 96 -1.59 -0.91 -5.10
CA LEU A 96 -1.95 -1.90 -4.08
C LEU A 96 -2.14 -1.24 -2.71
N TYR A 97 -1.24 -0.33 -2.31
CA TYR A 97 -1.40 0.46 -1.09
C TYR A 97 -2.72 1.25 -1.10
N SER A 98 -3.08 1.87 -2.23
CA SER A 98 -4.35 2.57 -2.37
C SER A 98 -5.57 1.64 -2.36
N VAL A 99 -5.49 0.45 -2.95
CA VAL A 99 -6.59 -0.54 -2.95
C VAL A 99 -6.90 -0.99 -1.52
N LEU A 100 -5.90 -1.25 -0.69
CA LEU A 100 -6.09 -1.64 0.72
C LEU A 100 -6.65 -0.50 1.59
N ARG A 101 -6.58 0.76 1.12
CA ARG A 101 -7.12 1.94 1.80
C ARG A 101 -8.56 2.28 1.40
N LYS A 102 -8.92 2.10 0.11
CA LYS A 102 -10.21 2.51 -0.44
C LYS A 102 -11.21 1.35 -0.40
N ILE A 103 -12.08 1.37 0.61
CA ILE A 103 -13.18 0.43 0.79
C ILE A 103 -14.14 0.55 -0.41
N GLU A 104 -14.47 -0.58 -1.03
CA GLU A 104 -15.36 -0.63 -2.19
C GLU A 104 -16.80 -0.96 -1.78
N PHE A 105 -17.74 -0.19 -2.32
CA PHE A 105 -19.18 -0.32 -2.07
C PHE A 105 -19.95 -0.78 -3.33
N ASN A 106 -19.27 -0.85 -4.48
CA ASN A 106 -19.78 -1.46 -5.70
C ASN A 106 -19.34 -2.92 -5.84
N GLU A 107 -20.31 -3.83 -5.93
CA GLU A 107 -20.05 -5.25 -6.13
C GLU A 107 -19.46 -5.54 -7.52
N GLU A 108 -19.78 -4.75 -8.55
CA GLU A 108 -19.22 -4.94 -9.89
C GLU A 108 -17.70 -4.72 -9.93
N ASP A 109 -17.19 -3.72 -9.20
CA ASP A 109 -15.75 -3.43 -9.09
C ASP A 109 -15.01 -4.51 -8.28
N LEU A 110 -15.66 -5.09 -7.26
CA LEU A 110 -15.14 -6.24 -6.52
C LEU A 110 -15.12 -7.53 -7.37
N LEU A 111 -16.15 -7.76 -8.18
CA LEU A 111 -16.23 -8.88 -9.12
C LEU A 111 -15.19 -8.78 -10.23
N GLU A 112 -14.91 -7.59 -10.77
CA GLU A 112 -13.83 -7.40 -11.76
C GLU A 112 -12.44 -7.61 -11.14
N ARG A 113 -12.20 -7.15 -9.90
CA ARG A 113 -10.99 -7.51 -9.13
C ARG A 113 -10.87 -9.02 -9.01
N ASN A 114 -11.93 -9.71 -8.58
CA ASN A 114 -11.93 -11.16 -8.43
C ASN A 114 -11.64 -11.91 -9.74
N ARG A 115 -12.26 -11.47 -10.85
CA ARG A 115 -12.08 -12.04 -12.19
C ARG A 115 -10.61 -11.99 -12.63
N LEU A 116 -9.92 -10.89 -12.35
CA LEU A 116 -8.48 -10.75 -12.61
C LEU A 116 -7.65 -11.64 -11.67
N ILE A 117 -7.94 -11.64 -10.37
CA ILE A 117 -7.22 -12.44 -9.37
C ILE A 117 -7.29 -13.93 -9.71
N GLU A 118 -8.49 -14.48 -9.90
CA GLU A 118 -8.69 -15.88 -10.28
C GLU A 118 -8.03 -16.23 -11.62
N PHE A 119 -8.11 -15.32 -12.60
CA PHE A 119 -7.45 -15.51 -13.89
C PHE A 119 -5.93 -15.68 -13.71
N PHE A 120 -5.28 -14.79 -12.97
CA PHE A 120 -3.83 -14.88 -12.72
C PHE A 120 -3.46 -16.09 -11.87
N GLN A 121 -4.28 -16.45 -10.88
CA GLN A 121 -4.08 -17.66 -10.07
C GLN A 121 -4.10 -18.92 -10.94
N LYS A 122 -5.07 -19.03 -11.86
CA LYS A 122 -5.30 -20.19 -12.74
C LYS A 122 -4.38 -20.24 -13.99
N ASN A 123 -3.81 -19.13 -14.44
CA ASN A 123 -3.06 -19.03 -15.70
C ASN A 123 -1.59 -18.64 -15.50
N GLU A 124 -0.77 -19.57 -14.99
CA GLU A 124 0.64 -19.33 -14.68
C GLU A 124 1.47 -18.74 -15.83
N ASP A 125 1.44 -19.33 -17.03
CA ASP A 125 2.27 -18.85 -18.15
C ASP A 125 1.91 -17.42 -18.58
N LYS A 126 0.60 -17.12 -18.64
CA LYS A 126 0.11 -15.76 -18.97
C LYS A 126 0.50 -14.76 -17.89
N ARG A 127 0.37 -15.15 -16.61
CA ARG A 127 0.78 -14.37 -15.43
C ARG A 127 2.27 -14.04 -15.47
N ILE A 128 3.14 -15.05 -15.64
CA ILE A 128 4.59 -14.88 -15.68
C ILE A 128 5.03 -14.00 -16.84
N LEU A 129 4.42 -14.17 -18.04
CA LEU A 129 4.70 -13.29 -19.18
C LEU A 129 4.35 -11.82 -18.89
N LEU A 130 3.25 -11.58 -18.17
CA LEU A 130 2.86 -10.24 -17.73
C LEU A 130 3.78 -9.69 -16.64
N GLN A 131 4.13 -10.47 -15.61
CA GLN A 131 5.10 -10.08 -14.57
C GLN A 131 6.47 -9.70 -15.17
N VAL A 132 6.97 -10.46 -16.16
CA VAL A 132 8.22 -10.15 -16.89
C VAL A 132 8.11 -8.84 -17.66
N ALA A 133 6.96 -8.51 -18.24
CA ALA A 133 6.74 -7.24 -18.92
C ALA A 133 6.62 -6.06 -17.92
N LEU A 134 5.89 -6.24 -16.81
CA LEU A 134 5.75 -5.25 -15.73
C LEU A 134 7.09 -4.90 -15.09
N ARG A 135 7.93 -5.90 -14.80
CA ARG A 135 9.28 -5.72 -14.24
C ARG A 135 10.21 -4.88 -15.13
N GLY A 136 9.90 -4.75 -16.43
CA GLY A 136 10.59 -3.86 -17.37
C GLY A 136 10.54 -2.38 -17.01
N MET A 137 9.61 -1.95 -16.14
CA MET A 137 9.54 -0.59 -15.60
C MET A 137 10.54 -0.36 -14.44
N GLY A 138 10.71 -1.38 -13.60
CA GLY A 138 11.40 -1.33 -12.31
C GLY A 138 10.57 -0.70 -11.19
N LYS A 139 10.97 -0.96 -9.94
CA LYS A 139 10.54 -0.20 -8.75
C LYS A 139 11.38 1.06 -8.56
N LEU A 140 10.84 2.06 -7.86
CA LEU A 140 11.55 3.26 -7.39
C LEU A 140 11.64 3.17 -5.86
N ARG A 141 12.83 3.28 -5.27
CA ARG A 141 13.05 2.97 -3.83
C ARG A 141 12.97 4.15 -2.86
N HIS A 142 13.08 5.37 -3.37
CA HIS A 142 13.25 6.60 -2.56
C HIS A 142 12.30 7.74 -2.95
N ILE A 143 11.41 7.52 -3.90
CA ILE A 143 10.38 8.46 -4.33
C ILE A 143 9.26 7.71 -5.05
N SER A 144 8.01 8.05 -4.76
CA SER A 144 6.86 7.49 -5.47
C SER A 144 6.85 7.94 -6.93
N VAL A 145 6.39 7.06 -7.82
CA VAL A 145 6.09 7.34 -9.21
C VAL A 145 5.15 8.54 -9.32
N TYR A 146 4.18 8.69 -8.41
CA TYR A 146 3.30 9.84 -8.37
C TYR A 146 4.03 11.18 -8.08
N GLU A 147 4.84 11.26 -7.01
CA GLU A 147 5.63 12.46 -6.69
C GLU A 147 6.63 12.80 -7.81
N TYR A 148 7.29 11.78 -8.34
CA TYR A 148 8.29 11.86 -9.41
C TYR A 148 7.70 12.37 -10.74
N ILE A 149 6.47 11.95 -11.07
CA ILE A 149 5.69 12.49 -12.19
C ILE A 149 5.27 13.94 -11.91
N ASN A 150 4.82 14.27 -10.69
CA ASN A 150 4.38 15.62 -10.35
C ASN A 150 5.52 16.64 -10.28
N GLN A 151 6.75 16.22 -9.93
CA GLN A 151 7.94 17.05 -10.09
C GLN A 151 8.09 17.54 -11.54
N LEU A 152 7.98 16.63 -12.52
CA LEU A 152 8.04 16.98 -13.94
C LEU A 152 6.90 17.91 -14.38
N ASP A 153 5.73 17.86 -13.73
CA ASP A 153 4.63 18.77 -14.02
C ASP A 153 4.81 20.16 -13.39
N ASN A 154 5.47 20.27 -12.24
CA ASN A 154 5.83 21.57 -11.67
C ASN A 154 6.88 22.33 -12.52
N LEU A 155 7.58 21.66 -13.43
CA LEU A 155 8.57 22.28 -14.31
C LEU A 155 7.91 23.16 -15.39
N LYS A 156 8.19 24.47 -15.33
CA LYS A 156 7.70 25.45 -16.32
C LYS A 156 8.28 25.17 -17.71
N LEU A 157 7.41 25.10 -18.72
CA LEU A 157 7.79 24.94 -20.12
C LEU A 157 8.53 26.20 -20.61
N LYS A 158 9.81 26.05 -21.00
CA LYS A 158 10.58 27.12 -21.65
C LYS A 158 10.52 26.97 -23.17
N SER A 159 10.53 28.09 -23.89
CA SER A 159 10.57 28.07 -25.37
C SER A 159 11.88 27.47 -25.88
N SER A 160 11.81 26.73 -26.99
CA SER A 160 13.00 26.17 -27.64
C SER A 160 13.63 27.13 -28.69
N LEU A 161 12.99 28.27 -28.98
CA LEU A 161 13.51 29.26 -29.93
C LEU A 161 14.96 29.72 -29.65
N PRO A 162 15.38 30.00 -28.39
CA PRO A 162 16.75 30.41 -28.12
C PRO A 162 17.80 29.36 -28.54
N HIS A 163 17.48 28.07 -28.40
CA HIS A 163 18.36 26.98 -28.81
C HIS A 163 18.52 26.92 -30.34
N TYR A 164 17.44 27.13 -31.09
CA TYR A 164 17.51 27.24 -32.55
C TYR A 164 18.29 28.47 -33.03
N PHE A 165 18.17 29.62 -32.35
CA PHE A 165 18.98 30.80 -32.64
C PHE A 165 20.47 30.57 -32.33
N MET A 166 20.80 29.90 -31.22
CA MET A 166 22.18 29.56 -30.86
C MET A 166 22.81 28.54 -31.83
N ALA A 167 22.04 27.57 -32.32
CA ALA A 167 22.47 26.64 -33.37
C ALA A 167 22.66 27.35 -34.73
N GLY A 168 21.70 28.17 -35.16
CA GLY A 168 21.78 28.92 -36.41
C GLY A 168 22.91 29.96 -36.42
N GLY A 169 23.15 30.64 -35.29
CA GLY A 169 24.26 31.57 -35.13
C GLY A 169 25.64 30.90 -35.20
N LEU A 170 25.77 29.68 -34.66
CA LEU A 170 27.00 28.89 -34.79
C LEU A 170 27.26 28.49 -36.26
N ILE A 171 26.22 28.04 -36.97
CA ILE A 171 26.33 27.73 -38.41
C ILE A 171 26.70 28.97 -39.23
N ALA A 172 26.08 30.13 -38.96
CA ALA A 172 26.40 31.38 -39.62
C ALA A 172 27.85 31.85 -39.34
N ALA A 173 28.35 31.66 -38.11
CA ALA A 173 29.72 31.97 -37.75
C ALA A 173 30.74 31.09 -38.50
N ILE A 174 30.44 29.80 -38.65
CA ILE A 174 31.25 28.86 -39.43
C ILE A 174 31.25 29.24 -40.92
N LEU A 175 30.09 29.61 -41.48
CA LEU A 175 29.99 30.07 -42.86
C LEU A 175 30.74 31.39 -43.11
N LEU A 176 30.82 32.28 -42.11
CA LEU A 176 31.58 33.53 -42.19
C LEU A 176 33.09 33.30 -42.38
N ILE A 177 33.64 32.16 -41.96
CA ILE A 177 35.07 31.82 -42.14
C ILE A 177 35.47 31.85 -43.62
N PHE A 178 34.58 31.43 -44.52
CA PHE A 178 34.82 31.41 -45.97
C PHE A 178 34.79 32.80 -46.63
N ILE A 179 34.37 33.84 -45.90
CA ILE A 179 34.27 35.24 -46.36
C ILE A 179 35.34 36.10 -45.66
N ASN A 180 35.51 35.92 -44.36
CA ASN A 180 36.52 36.59 -43.54
C ASN A 180 37.02 35.61 -42.45
N PRO A 181 38.16 34.93 -42.66
CA PRO A 181 38.65 33.90 -41.75
C PRO A 181 38.87 34.39 -40.31
N ALA A 182 39.37 35.62 -40.13
CA ALA A 182 39.65 36.18 -38.81
C ALA A 182 38.36 36.48 -38.02
N ALA A 183 37.39 37.15 -38.67
CA ALA A 183 36.10 37.46 -38.05
C ALA A 183 35.26 36.19 -37.82
N GLY A 184 35.20 35.28 -38.80
CA GLY A 184 34.50 34.01 -38.69
C GLY A 184 35.09 33.09 -37.61
N GLY A 185 36.42 33.00 -37.51
CA GLY A 185 37.10 32.21 -36.48
C GLY A 185 36.83 32.74 -35.08
N PHE A 186 36.96 34.05 -34.86
CA PHE A 186 36.64 34.68 -33.58
C PHE A 186 35.16 34.52 -33.20
N LEU A 187 34.24 34.79 -34.12
CA LEU A 187 32.80 34.64 -33.88
C LEU A 187 32.42 33.18 -33.60
N THR A 188 33.04 32.22 -34.28
CA THR A 188 32.82 30.78 -34.04
C THR A 188 33.27 30.40 -32.63
N PHE A 189 34.46 30.85 -32.19
CA PHE A 189 34.93 30.61 -30.82
C PHE A 189 33.98 31.19 -29.76
N VAL A 190 33.51 32.43 -29.95
CA VAL A 190 32.53 33.07 -29.05
C VAL A 190 31.19 32.31 -29.04
N MET A 191 30.68 31.88 -30.20
CA MET A 191 29.45 31.09 -30.29
C MET A 191 29.58 29.72 -29.62
N VAL A 192 30.72 29.01 -29.80
CA VAL A 192 31.00 27.74 -29.12
C VAL A 192 31.02 27.93 -27.59
N ALA A 193 31.75 28.93 -27.09
CA ALA A 193 31.82 29.22 -25.66
C ALA A 193 30.45 29.58 -25.07
N ASN A 194 29.70 30.47 -25.73
CA ASN A 194 28.34 30.83 -25.33
C ASN A 194 27.40 29.62 -25.31
N ASN A 195 27.40 28.80 -26.36
CA ASN A 195 26.52 27.63 -26.45
C ASN A 195 26.84 26.62 -25.34
N ILE A 196 28.12 26.37 -25.04
CA ILE A 196 28.54 25.51 -23.92
C ILE A 196 28.10 26.08 -22.56
N ILE A 197 28.28 27.38 -22.31
CA ILE A 197 27.86 28.03 -21.04
C ILE A 197 26.34 27.95 -20.85
N GLN A 198 25.58 28.27 -21.90
CA GLN A 198 24.11 28.23 -21.86
C GLN A 198 23.57 26.79 -21.80
N TYR A 199 24.28 25.84 -22.40
CA TYR A 199 24.01 24.40 -22.27
C TYR A 199 24.10 23.96 -20.81
N TYR A 200 25.24 24.14 -20.15
CA TYR A 200 25.44 23.68 -18.77
C TYR A 200 24.49 24.38 -17.78
N ARG A 201 24.21 25.68 -17.97
CA ARG A 201 23.20 26.41 -17.20
C ARG A 201 21.82 25.76 -17.31
N ARG A 202 21.32 25.49 -18.52
CA ARG A 202 20.00 24.86 -18.70
C ARG A 202 20.00 23.38 -18.30
N LYS A 203 21.11 22.66 -18.48
CA LYS A 203 21.26 21.26 -18.05
C LYS A 203 21.18 21.13 -16.54
N ALA A 204 21.83 22.02 -15.78
CA ALA A 204 21.74 22.05 -14.32
C ALA A 204 20.30 22.26 -13.81
N GLU A 205 19.46 23.00 -14.53
CA GLU A 205 18.02 23.12 -14.20
C GLU A 205 17.21 21.83 -14.44
N ILE A 206 17.67 20.91 -15.29
CA ILE A 206 16.86 19.79 -15.80
C ILE A 206 17.43 18.37 -15.60
N ASP A 207 18.70 18.18 -15.19
CA ASP A 207 19.36 16.86 -15.23
C ASP A 207 18.64 15.82 -14.35
N SER A 208 18.07 16.24 -13.21
CA SER A 208 17.23 15.39 -12.34
C SER A 208 15.99 14.83 -13.07
N TYR A 209 15.35 15.62 -13.93
CA TYR A 209 14.12 15.26 -14.64
C TYR A 209 14.38 14.31 -15.83
N PHE A 210 15.61 14.16 -16.30
CA PHE A 210 15.94 13.12 -17.29
C PHE A 210 15.67 11.71 -16.75
N SER A 211 15.76 11.52 -15.43
CA SER A 211 15.44 10.26 -14.79
C SER A 211 13.92 9.95 -14.88
N VAL A 212 13.05 10.94 -14.64
CA VAL A 212 11.58 10.84 -14.84
C VAL A 212 11.26 10.50 -16.30
N CYS A 213 11.85 11.23 -17.24
CA CYS A 213 11.69 10.97 -18.68
C CYS A 213 12.12 9.54 -19.05
N SER A 214 13.18 9.02 -18.43
CA SER A 214 13.66 7.66 -18.63
C SER A 214 12.71 6.60 -18.03
N TYR A 215 12.10 6.87 -16.87
CA TYR A 215 11.06 6.02 -16.30
C TYR A 215 9.81 5.95 -17.20
N ILE A 216 9.33 7.10 -17.71
CA ILE A 216 8.22 7.15 -18.67
C ILE A 216 8.57 6.38 -19.96
N ILE A 217 9.83 6.39 -20.43
CA ILE A 217 10.27 5.56 -21.56
C ILE A 217 10.22 4.06 -21.22
N ARG A 218 10.58 3.65 -20.00
CA ARG A 218 10.46 2.24 -19.54
C ARG A 218 9.00 1.80 -19.44
N LEU A 219 8.10 2.64 -18.92
CA LEU A 219 6.64 2.43 -18.98
C LEU A 219 6.15 2.25 -20.42
N LEU A 220 6.48 3.18 -21.33
CA LEU A 220 6.11 3.14 -22.75
C LEU A 220 6.80 2.01 -23.56
N ASN A 221 7.78 1.31 -22.98
CA ASN A 221 8.32 0.05 -23.49
C ASN A 221 7.54 -1.13 -22.93
N SER A 222 7.36 -1.18 -21.61
CA SER A 222 6.68 -2.26 -20.89
C SER A 222 5.25 -2.42 -21.37
N VAL A 223 4.49 -1.34 -21.58
CA VAL A 223 3.16 -1.41 -22.21
C VAL A 223 3.22 -1.99 -23.63
N LYS A 224 4.25 -1.68 -24.43
CA LYS A 224 4.44 -2.28 -25.78
C LYS A 224 4.78 -3.77 -25.70
N ASP A 225 5.27 -4.26 -24.57
CA ASP A 225 5.59 -5.66 -24.38
C ASP A 225 4.39 -6.42 -23.77
N ILE A 226 3.57 -5.75 -22.93
CA ILE A 226 2.25 -6.21 -22.46
C ILE A 226 1.27 -6.35 -23.64
N THR A 227 1.16 -5.36 -24.53
CA THR A 227 0.15 -5.37 -25.61
C THR A 227 0.42 -6.44 -26.68
N LYS A 228 1.65 -6.96 -26.76
CA LYS A 228 2.00 -8.14 -27.60
C LYS A 228 1.63 -9.49 -26.97
N LEU A 229 1.25 -9.54 -25.69
CA LEU A 229 0.89 -10.81 -25.05
C LEU A 229 -0.47 -11.32 -25.55
N GLU A 230 -1.29 -10.43 -26.13
CA GLU A 230 -2.59 -10.72 -26.77
C GLU A 230 -3.55 -11.54 -25.88
N ILE A 231 -3.39 -11.42 -24.56
CA ILE A 231 -4.16 -12.13 -23.53
C ILE A 231 -5.63 -11.68 -23.59
N PRO A 232 -6.59 -12.55 -23.98
CA PRO A 232 -7.99 -12.17 -24.12
C PRO A 232 -8.61 -11.66 -22.81
N GLU A 233 -8.25 -12.26 -21.68
CA GLU A 233 -8.85 -11.98 -20.37
C GLU A 233 -8.50 -10.60 -19.79
N ILE A 234 -7.51 -9.90 -20.35
CA ILE A 234 -7.17 -8.52 -20.00
C ILE A 234 -7.25 -7.57 -21.20
N LYS A 235 -7.85 -8.01 -22.31
CA LYS A 235 -7.88 -7.28 -23.59
C LYS A 235 -8.30 -5.82 -23.43
N THR A 236 -9.39 -5.55 -22.71
CA THR A 236 -9.91 -4.21 -22.40
C THR A 236 -8.86 -3.28 -21.78
N TYR A 237 -8.02 -3.80 -20.87
CA TYR A 237 -6.92 -3.04 -20.28
C TYR A 237 -5.81 -2.79 -21.31
N THR A 238 -5.45 -3.79 -22.10
CA THR A 238 -4.39 -3.66 -23.12
C THR A 238 -4.76 -2.69 -24.24
N GLU A 239 -6.03 -2.64 -24.66
CA GLU A 239 -6.52 -1.69 -25.67
C GLU A 239 -6.53 -0.25 -25.14
N GLN A 240 -6.97 -0.04 -23.90
CA GLN A 240 -6.89 1.26 -23.21
C GLN A 240 -5.42 1.72 -23.07
N LEU A 241 -4.53 0.81 -22.67
CA LEU A 241 -3.10 1.06 -22.53
C LEU A 241 -2.41 1.36 -23.86
N GLU A 242 -2.73 0.67 -24.96
CA GLU A 242 -2.15 0.96 -26.29
C GLU A 242 -2.68 2.29 -26.85
N LYS A 243 -3.98 2.58 -26.68
CA LYS A 243 -4.58 3.88 -27.02
C LYS A 243 -3.87 5.02 -26.30
N ALA A 244 -3.60 4.87 -25.00
CA ALA A 244 -2.83 5.84 -24.22
C ALA A 244 -1.37 5.95 -24.70
N ARG A 245 -0.68 4.81 -24.87
CA ARG A 245 0.71 4.72 -25.36
C ARG A 245 0.91 5.40 -26.73
N SER A 246 -0.09 5.35 -27.61
CA SER A 246 -0.04 5.95 -28.95
C SER A 246 0.16 7.48 -28.92
N GLN A 247 -0.45 8.16 -27.94
CA GLN A 247 -0.40 9.61 -27.78
C GLN A 247 1.02 10.09 -27.39
N PHE A 248 1.75 9.25 -26.64
CA PHE A 248 3.16 9.45 -26.30
C PHE A 248 4.16 9.07 -27.43
N SER A 249 3.70 8.80 -28.65
CA SER A 249 4.57 8.59 -29.83
C SER A 249 5.57 9.73 -30.05
N LYS A 250 5.14 10.99 -29.92
CA LYS A 250 6.00 12.19 -30.00
C LYS A 250 7.02 12.26 -28.86
N PHE A 251 6.64 11.85 -27.65
CA PHE A 251 7.54 11.77 -26.49
C PHE A 251 8.70 10.81 -26.80
N LYS A 252 8.37 9.60 -27.26
CA LYS A 252 9.32 8.51 -27.52
C LYS A 252 10.20 8.72 -28.77
N LYS A 253 9.69 9.33 -29.86
CA LYS A 253 10.46 9.55 -31.10
C LYS A 253 11.71 10.39 -30.83
N GLY A 254 12.90 9.81 -31.04
CA GLY A 254 14.19 10.48 -30.82
C GLY A 254 14.64 10.58 -29.36
N SER A 255 13.98 9.91 -28.41
CA SER A 255 14.33 10.04 -26.98
C SER A 255 15.72 9.49 -26.60
N ARG A 256 16.42 8.75 -27.47
CA ARG A 256 17.80 8.31 -27.25
C ARG A 256 18.78 9.48 -27.06
N VAL A 257 18.52 10.63 -27.70
CA VAL A 257 19.32 11.86 -27.52
C VAL A 257 19.30 12.32 -26.06
N VAL A 258 18.19 12.08 -25.34
CA VAL A 258 17.97 12.47 -23.94
C VAL A 258 18.31 11.35 -22.95
N ALA A 259 17.93 10.11 -23.24
CA ALA A 259 18.07 8.97 -22.31
C ALA A 259 19.40 8.20 -22.47
N GLY A 260 20.26 8.59 -23.42
CA GLY A 260 21.55 7.95 -23.67
C GLY A 260 22.67 8.46 -22.73
N LYS A 261 22.78 7.85 -21.55
CA LYS A 261 24.00 7.79 -20.71
C LYS A 261 24.27 6.31 -20.39
N ASN A 262 25.03 5.60 -21.23
CA ASN A 262 25.62 4.31 -20.84
C ASN A 262 26.92 4.60 -20.05
N PRO A 263 27.12 4.07 -18.82
CA PRO A 263 28.33 4.35 -18.05
C PRO A 263 29.61 3.77 -18.67
N ASN A 264 29.48 2.86 -19.65
CA ASN A 264 30.60 2.26 -20.38
C ASN A 264 30.99 3.00 -21.66
N GLY A 265 30.37 4.16 -21.95
CA GLY A 265 30.83 5.17 -22.94
C GLY A 265 31.28 4.64 -24.30
N ASP A 266 30.33 4.31 -25.19
CA ASP A 266 30.66 4.09 -26.61
C ASP A 266 31.29 5.36 -27.21
N LEU A 267 32.21 5.20 -28.18
CA LEU A 267 32.82 6.32 -28.92
C LEU A 267 31.78 7.25 -29.56
N LEU A 268 30.60 6.71 -29.89
CA LEU A 268 29.45 7.46 -30.41
C LEU A 268 28.81 8.39 -29.36
N ASP A 269 28.75 7.98 -28.09
CA ASP A 269 28.16 8.79 -27.03
C ASP A 269 29.04 10.02 -26.72
N LEU A 270 30.37 9.90 -26.84
CA LEU A 270 31.31 11.04 -26.76
C LEU A 270 31.07 12.06 -27.89
N ILE A 271 30.89 11.59 -29.13
CA ILE A 271 30.60 12.45 -30.29
C ILE A 271 29.23 13.14 -30.11
N LEU A 272 28.22 12.42 -29.61
CA LEU A 272 26.91 12.96 -29.30
C LEU A 272 26.95 14.00 -28.15
N ASP A 273 27.83 13.87 -27.17
CA ASP A 273 27.96 14.89 -26.12
C ASP A 273 28.49 16.24 -26.63
N TYR A 274 29.40 16.25 -27.61
CA TYR A 274 29.77 17.50 -28.30
C TYR A 274 28.61 18.07 -29.12
N GLU A 275 27.85 17.23 -29.82
CA GLU A 275 26.66 17.63 -30.59
C GLU A 275 25.57 18.25 -29.70
N ARG A 276 25.26 17.62 -28.56
CA ARG A 276 24.38 18.16 -27.51
C ARG A 276 24.86 19.50 -26.98
N MET A 277 26.15 19.65 -26.66
CA MET A 277 26.71 20.90 -26.13
C MET A 277 26.65 22.07 -27.12
N LEU A 278 26.87 21.81 -28.42
CA LEU A 278 26.92 22.83 -29.46
C LEU A 278 25.54 23.22 -30.02
N PHE A 279 24.64 22.24 -30.17
CA PHE A 279 23.34 22.40 -30.85
C PHE A 279 22.11 22.22 -29.94
N HIS A 280 22.31 21.86 -28.66
CA HIS A 280 21.27 21.79 -27.61
C HIS A 280 20.12 20.83 -27.93
N THR A 281 20.37 19.77 -28.70
CA THR A 281 19.35 18.88 -29.26
C THR A 281 18.65 18.00 -28.21
N ASP A 282 19.35 17.63 -27.14
CA ASP A 282 18.78 17.05 -25.92
C ASP A 282 17.87 18.03 -25.17
N LEU A 283 18.24 19.32 -25.05
CA LEU A 283 17.43 20.36 -24.41
C LEU A 283 16.15 20.65 -25.20
N ILE A 284 16.27 20.77 -26.54
CA ILE A 284 15.15 20.91 -27.48
C ILE A 284 14.23 19.68 -27.38
N LYS A 285 14.82 18.47 -27.40
CA LYS A 285 14.05 17.22 -27.29
C LYS A 285 13.37 17.08 -25.93
N PHE A 286 14.02 17.52 -24.85
CA PHE A 286 13.43 17.55 -23.51
C PHE A 286 12.24 18.51 -23.43
N ASN A 287 12.34 19.74 -23.96
CA ASN A 287 11.20 20.66 -24.01
C ASN A 287 10.03 20.06 -24.84
N SER A 288 10.32 19.34 -25.94
CA SER A 288 9.32 18.60 -26.72
C SER A 288 8.66 17.44 -25.93
N MET A 289 9.45 16.73 -25.12
CA MET A 289 8.96 15.68 -24.21
C MET A 289 8.08 16.28 -23.10
N LEU A 290 8.54 17.34 -22.43
CA LEU A 290 7.79 18.07 -21.40
C LEU A 290 6.45 18.60 -21.92
N ASN A 291 6.43 19.19 -23.12
CA ASN A 291 5.19 19.63 -23.75
C ASN A 291 4.24 18.45 -24.04
N THR A 292 4.75 17.34 -24.58
CA THR A 292 3.95 16.13 -24.84
C THR A 292 3.40 15.54 -23.54
N PHE A 293 4.21 15.52 -22.48
CA PHE A 293 3.82 15.07 -21.15
C PHE A 293 2.68 15.94 -20.57
N LYS A 294 2.83 17.26 -20.56
CA LYS A 294 1.81 18.19 -20.05
C LYS A 294 0.48 18.07 -20.79
N GLN A 295 0.53 17.96 -22.12
CA GLN A 295 -0.66 17.76 -22.96
C GLN A 295 -1.38 16.42 -22.70
N ASN A 296 -0.71 15.44 -22.11
CA ASN A 296 -1.23 14.07 -21.92
C ASN A 296 -1.14 13.63 -20.44
N ARG A 297 -1.13 14.58 -19.48
CA ARG A 297 -0.93 14.32 -18.04
C ARG A 297 -2.00 13.39 -17.46
N ALA A 298 -3.26 13.54 -17.89
CA ALA A 298 -4.37 12.67 -17.49
C ALA A 298 -4.25 11.26 -18.10
N VAL A 299 -3.89 11.16 -19.38
CA VAL A 299 -3.64 9.89 -20.08
C VAL A 299 -2.51 9.08 -19.43
N LEU A 300 -1.53 9.75 -18.82
CA LEU A 300 -0.51 9.08 -18.00
C LEU A 300 -1.06 8.53 -16.68
N ASN A 301 -2.05 9.19 -16.05
CA ASN A 301 -2.76 8.64 -14.88
C ASN A 301 -3.65 7.44 -15.28
N GLU A 302 -4.30 7.47 -16.45
CA GLU A 302 -5.02 6.30 -16.98
C GLU A 302 -4.07 5.11 -17.13
N MET A 303 -2.87 5.33 -17.71
CA MET A 303 -1.84 4.29 -17.81
C MET A 303 -1.37 3.80 -16.44
N TYR A 304 -1.13 4.70 -15.50
CA TYR A 304 -0.75 4.38 -14.13
C TYR A 304 -1.79 3.44 -13.48
N VAL A 305 -3.07 3.82 -13.50
CA VAL A 305 -4.16 3.03 -12.87
C VAL A 305 -4.30 1.67 -13.54
N LYS A 306 -4.29 1.59 -14.87
CA LYS A 306 -4.49 0.32 -15.59
C LYS A 306 -3.30 -0.63 -15.44
N ILE A 307 -2.09 -0.11 -15.25
CA ILE A 307 -0.92 -0.92 -14.84
C ILE A 307 -1.03 -1.33 -13.37
N GLY A 308 -1.39 -0.41 -12.49
CA GLY A 308 -1.57 -0.63 -11.06
C GLY A 308 -2.53 -1.78 -10.76
N ILE A 309 -3.71 -1.78 -11.40
CA ILE A 309 -4.70 -2.86 -11.30
C ILE A 309 -4.10 -4.21 -11.73
N LEU A 310 -3.45 -4.27 -12.90
CA LEU A 310 -2.93 -5.54 -13.42
C LEU A 310 -1.83 -6.14 -12.52
N ASP A 311 -0.98 -5.30 -11.94
CA ASP A 311 0.15 -5.73 -11.09
C ASP A 311 -0.32 -6.04 -9.65
N SER A 312 -1.23 -5.24 -9.08
CA SER A 312 -1.79 -5.48 -7.74
C SER A 312 -2.68 -6.73 -7.68
N MET A 313 -3.47 -7.03 -8.74
CA MET A 313 -4.28 -8.25 -8.78
C MET A 313 -3.44 -9.51 -8.96
N ILE A 314 -2.22 -9.42 -9.52
CA ILE A 314 -1.23 -10.52 -9.49
C ILE A 314 -0.70 -10.74 -8.08
N ALA A 315 -0.37 -9.66 -7.36
CA ALA A 315 0.10 -9.74 -5.97
C ALA A 315 -0.96 -10.36 -5.04
N VAL A 316 -2.22 -9.93 -5.16
CA VAL A 316 -3.37 -10.54 -4.45
C VAL A 316 -3.58 -12.01 -4.83
N ALA A 317 -3.38 -12.38 -6.10
CA ALA A 317 -3.44 -13.79 -6.52
C ALA A 317 -2.29 -14.64 -5.95
N SER A 318 -1.11 -14.04 -5.71
CA SER A 318 -0.01 -14.70 -4.98
C SER A 318 -0.41 -14.90 -3.51
N PHE A 319 -0.93 -13.85 -2.85
CA PHE A 319 -1.41 -13.92 -1.47
C PHE A 319 -2.50 -14.99 -1.28
N ARG A 320 -3.51 -15.06 -2.16
CA ARG A 320 -4.51 -16.15 -2.16
C ARG A 320 -3.93 -17.55 -2.38
N THR A 321 -2.73 -17.68 -2.94
CA THR A 321 -2.04 -18.98 -3.10
C THR A 321 -1.15 -19.33 -1.90
N MET A 322 -0.85 -18.36 -1.04
CA MET A 322 -0.06 -18.51 0.19
C MET A 322 -0.94 -18.94 1.39
N LEU A 323 -2.24 -18.66 1.36
CA LEU A 323 -3.20 -18.99 2.41
C LEU A 323 -3.68 -20.46 2.31
N ASP A 324 -3.76 -21.16 3.44
CA ASP A 324 -4.34 -22.52 3.53
C ASP A 324 -5.77 -22.59 3.00
N TYR A 325 -6.57 -21.58 3.34
CA TYR A 325 -7.90 -21.37 2.79
C TYR A 325 -8.30 -19.89 2.82
N TYR A 326 -9.21 -19.53 1.93
CA TYR A 326 -9.91 -18.26 1.91
C TYR A 326 -11.30 -18.49 1.31
N CYS A 327 -12.21 -17.55 1.52
CA CYS A 327 -13.49 -17.50 0.81
C CYS A 327 -13.63 -16.19 0.04
N ILE A 328 -14.54 -16.22 -0.92
CA ILE A 328 -15.06 -15.02 -1.58
C ILE A 328 -16.20 -14.48 -0.70
N PRO A 329 -16.18 -13.20 -0.30
CA PRO A 329 -17.19 -12.65 0.61
C PRO A 329 -18.52 -12.37 -0.10
N GLU A 330 -19.62 -12.81 0.51
CA GLU A 330 -20.97 -12.44 0.07
C GLU A 330 -21.41 -11.14 0.75
N PHE A 331 -21.87 -10.16 -0.02
CA PHE A 331 -22.41 -8.91 0.53
C PHE A 331 -23.92 -8.79 0.30
N THR A 332 -24.63 -8.26 1.30
CA THR A 332 -26.08 -8.01 1.20
C THR A 332 -26.45 -6.58 1.62
N LYS A 333 -27.53 -6.08 1.02
CA LYS A 333 -28.02 -4.69 1.19
C LYS A 333 -29.30 -4.70 2.04
N ASP A 334 -29.25 -5.42 3.15
CA ASP A 334 -30.34 -5.53 4.12
C ASP A 334 -30.43 -4.28 5.01
N SER A 335 -31.61 -4.01 5.56
CA SER A 335 -31.88 -2.80 6.37
C SER A 335 -31.36 -2.85 7.81
N VAL A 336 -30.85 -4.01 8.26
CA VAL A 336 -30.22 -4.20 9.57
C VAL A 336 -28.79 -4.66 9.33
N PRO A 337 -27.77 -3.97 9.88
CA PRO A 337 -26.38 -4.38 9.72
C PRO A 337 -26.12 -5.76 10.34
N PHE A 338 -25.39 -6.62 9.64
CA PHE A 338 -24.95 -7.91 10.21
C PHE A 338 -23.59 -8.37 9.68
N LEU A 339 -22.99 -9.28 10.44
CA LEU A 339 -21.72 -9.93 10.11
C LEU A 339 -21.77 -11.40 10.54
N ASN A 340 -21.65 -12.31 9.57
CA ASN A 340 -21.61 -13.76 9.74
C ASN A 340 -20.34 -14.32 9.12
N VAL A 341 -19.46 -14.87 9.94
CA VAL A 341 -18.15 -15.37 9.53
C VAL A 341 -17.77 -16.66 10.25
N THR A 342 -17.25 -17.63 9.50
CA THR A 342 -16.96 -18.99 9.98
C THR A 342 -15.48 -19.35 9.81
N ASP A 343 -14.84 -19.80 10.88
CA ASP A 343 -13.42 -20.18 10.95
C ASP A 343 -12.48 -19.09 10.39
N LEU A 344 -12.68 -17.87 10.89
CA LEU A 344 -11.85 -16.69 10.66
C LEU A 344 -10.46 -16.83 11.28
N PHE A 345 -9.41 -16.40 10.57
CA PHE A 345 -8.04 -16.38 11.08
C PHE A 345 -7.24 -15.11 10.69
N HIS A 346 -6.14 -14.88 11.41
CA HIS A 346 -5.22 -13.75 11.20
C HIS A 346 -4.07 -14.18 10.27
N PRO A 347 -3.71 -13.42 9.21
CA PRO A 347 -2.82 -13.92 8.16
C PRO A 347 -1.32 -13.87 8.54
N MET A 348 -0.98 -13.22 9.66
CA MET A 348 0.39 -13.11 10.18
C MET A 348 0.66 -13.98 11.42
N ILE A 349 -0.32 -14.77 11.87
CA ILE A 349 -0.13 -15.67 13.03
C ILE A 349 0.13 -17.07 12.48
N GLU A 350 1.25 -17.66 12.92
CA GLU A 350 1.59 -19.06 12.69
C GLU A 350 0.67 -19.95 13.54
N ASP A 351 0.15 -21.04 12.96
CA ASP A 351 -0.87 -21.93 13.54
C ASP A 351 -2.06 -21.20 14.23
N PRO A 352 -2.82 -20.35 13.50
CA PRO A 352 -3.80 -19.45 14.10
C PRO A 352 -5.08 -20.17 14.56
N VAL A 353 -5.49 -19.92 15.81
CA VAL A 353 -6.76 -20.44 16.34
C VAL A 353 -7.95 -19.76 15.67
N THR A 354 -8.66 -20.54 14.85
CA THR A 354 -9.85 -20.08 14.11
C THR A 354 -11.00 -19.68 15.04
N ASN A 355 -11.77 -18.66 14.67
CA ASN A 355 -12.95 -18.22 15.43
C ASN A 355 -14.14 -17.92 14.51
N SER A 356 -15.36 -18.01 15.04
CA SER A 356 -16.60 -17.79 14.27
C SER A 356 -17.55 -16.88 15.03
N ILE A 357 -18.30 -16.02 14.32
CA ILE A 357 -19.34 -15.17 14.92
C ILE A 357 -20.43 -14.86 13.90
N ASN A 358 -21.68 -14.77 14.37
CA ASN A 358 -22.85 -14.45 13.56
C ASN A 358 -23.77 -13.52 14.37
N GLU A 359 -23.70 -12.22 14.08
CA GLU A 359 -24.37 -11.18 14.87
C GLU A 359 -24.98 -10.10 13.97
N ASN A 360 -26.06 -9.48 14.46
CA ASN A 360 -26.73 -8.31 13.88
C ASN A 360 -26.93 -7.17 14.91
N ARG A 361 -26.16 -7.22 16.00
CA ARG A 361 -26.08 -6.20 17.05
C ARG A 361 -24.63 -5.84 17.31
N CYS A 362 -24.41 -4.84 18.15
CA CYS A 362 -23.08 -4.58 18.71
C CYS A 362 -22.65 -5.74 19.63
N VAL A 363 -21.35 -5.90 19.88
CA VAL A 363 -20.74 -7.06 20.55
C VAL A 363 -19.79 -6.59 21.65
N LEU A 364 -19.99 -7.09 22.88
CA LEU A 364 -19.06 -6.91 24.00
C LEU A 364 -18.20 -8.16 24.16
N ILE A 365 -16.88 -8.01 24.23
CA ILE A 365 -15.92 -9.12 24.38
C ILE A 365 -15.19 -8.99 25.71
N THR A 366 -15.39 -9.95 26.62
CA THR A 366 -14.74 -10.01 27.94
C THR A 366 -13.71 -11.15 28.03
N GLY A 367 -13.02 -11.27 29.18
CA GLY A 367 -11.95 -12.26 29.40
C GLY A 367 -10.65 -11.59 29.87
N SER A 368 -9.65 -12.38 30.30
CA SER A 368 -8.40 -11.85 30.85
C SER A 368 -7.53 -11.10 29.81
N ASN A 369 -6.49 -10.43 30.29
CA ASN A 369 -5.37 -9.99 29.45
C ASN A 369 -4.69 -11.22 28.79
N ALA A 370 -4.04 -11.01 27.64
CA ALA A 370 -3.42 -12.05 26.80
C ALA A 370 -4.34 -13.17 26.24
N SER A 371 -5.63 -13.24 26.62
CA SER A 371 -6.58 -14.28 26.18
C SER A 371 -7.00 -14.24 24.70
N GLY A 372 -6.54 -13.25 23.92
CA GLY A 372 -6.81 -13.14 22.48
C GLY A 372 -7.82 -12.07 22.06
N LYS A 373 -8.47 -11.36 23.01
CA LYS A 373 -9.51 -10.32 22.72
C LYS A 373 -9.10 -9.35 21.60
N SER A 374 -7.97 -8.66 21.80
CA SER A 374 -7.43 -7.67 20.86
C SER A 374 -7.10 -8.31 19.50
N THR A 375 -6.50 -9.50 19.51
CA THR A 375 -6.14 -10.27 18.31
C THR A 375 -7.38 -10.61 17.48
N PHE A 376 -8.45 -11.09 18.10
CA PHE A 376 -9.70 -11.38 17.41
C PHE A 376 -10.32 -10.12 16.79
N ILE A 377 -10.34 -9.01 17.52
CA ILE A 377 -10.84 -7.72 17.01
C ILE A 377 -10.01 -7.22 15.82
N LYS A 378 -8.66 -7.24 15.90
CA LYS A 378 -7.79 -6.92 14.75
C LYS A 378 -8.06 -7.85 13.56
N THR A 379 -8.22 -9.15 13.82
CA THR A 379 -8.51 -10.17 12.80
C THR A 379 -9.81 -9.88 12.04
N LEU A 380 -10.86 -9.51 12.77
CA LEU A 380 -12.17 -9.19 12.20
C LEU A 380 -12.12 -7.88 11.38
N ALA A 381 -11.39 -6.87 11.86
CA ALA A 381 -11.16 -5.61 11.16
C ALA A 381 -10.38 -5.79 9.84
N ILE A 382 -9.25 -6.51 9.89
CA ILE A 382 -8.44 -6.83 8.70
C ILE A 382 -9.28 -7.59 7.68
N ASN A 383 -10.02 -8.61 8.10
CA ASN A 383 -10.85 -9.39 7.19
C ASN A 383 -11.99 -8.57 6.56
N ALA A 384 -12.63 -7.66 7.31
CA ALA A 384 -13.65 -6.78 6.76
C ALA A 384 -13.07 -5.77 5.73
N ILE A 385 -11.85 -5.28 5.93
CA ILE A 385 -11.13 -4.46 4.94
C ILE A 385 -10.78 -5.29 3.71
N LEU A 386 -10.13 -6.46 3.87
CA LEU A 386 -9.72 -7.30 2.73
C LEU A 386 -10.93 -7.80 1.93
N SER A 387 -12.06 -8.06 2.58
CA SER A 387 -13.31 -8.44 1.92
C SER A 387 -13.87 -7.33 1.01
N GLN A 388 -13.75 -6.06 1.41
CA GLN A 388 -14.24 -4.91 0.63
C GLN A 388 -13.14 -4.20 -0.18
N THR A 389 -11.91 -4.71 -0.22
CA THR A 389 -10.81 -4.09 -1.00
C THR A 389 -10.26 -5.05 -2.06
N ILE A 390 -9.95 -6.29 -1.65
CA ILE A 390 -9.39 -7.35 -2.49
C ILE A 390 -10.33 -8.56 -2.63
N TYR A 391 -11.60 -8.40 -2.23
CA TYR A 391 -12.66 -9.42 -2.31
C TYR A 391 -12.24 -10.79 -1.78
N THR A 392 -11.57 -10.81 -0.61
CA THR A 392 -10.97 -12.01 -0.03
C THR A 392 -11.10 -11.97 1.49
N SER A 393 -11.59 -13.04 2.11
CA SER A 393 -11.52 -13.26 3.56
C SER A 393 -10.74 -14.54 3.88
N MET A 394 -9.87 -14.46 4.89
CA MET A 394 -9.24 -15.58 5.58
C MET A 394 -10.26 -16.27 6.51
N SER A 395 -11.28 -16.86 5.91
CA SER A 395 -12.35 -17.61 6.58
C SER A 395 -12.92 -18.68 5.64
N LYS A 396 -13.69 -19.64 6.18
CA LYS A 396 -14.38 -20.66 5.36
C LYS A 396 -15.67 -20.13 4.73
N SER A 397 -16.25 -19.11 5.35
CA SER A 397 -17.45 -18.40 4.88
C SER A 397 -17.47 -17.01 5.48
N TYR A 398 -17.75 -16.00 4.67
CA TYR A 398 -17.92 -14.61 5.08
C TYR A 398 -19.17 -14.05 4.37
N LYS A 399 -20.16 -13.61 5.15
CA LYS A 399 -21.37 -12.95 4.66
C LYS A 399 -21.68 -11.74 5.54
N ALA A 400 -21.83 -10.56 4.93
CA ALA A 400 -21.96 -9.33 5.70
C ALA A 400 -22.77 -8.25 4.97
N SER A 401 -23.19 -7.23 5.71
CA SER A 401 -23.49 -5.92 5.12
C SER A 401 -22.22 -5.28 4.52
N PHE A 402 -22.40 -4.32 3.61
CA PHE A 402 -21.33 -3.36 3.29
C PHE A 402 -21.12 -2.42 4.49
N PHE A 403 -19.86 -2.15 4.84
CA PHE A 403 -19.49 -1.42 6.05
C PHE A 403 -18.40 -0.36 5.81
N GLN A 404 -18.56 0.83 6.38
CA GLN A 404 -17.41 1.66 6.71
C GLN A 404 -16.65 1.05 7.89
N ILE A 405 -15.33 1.21 7.94
CA ILE A 405 -14.50 0.57 8.98
C ILE A 405 -13.69 1.64 9.72
N ALA A 406 -13.77 1.62 11.06
CA ALA A 406 -13.04 2.52 11.94
C ALA A 406 -12.72 1.85 13.28
N SER A 407 -11.56 2.14 13.87
CA SER A 407 -11.16 1.53 15.15
C SER A 407 -10.64 2.54 16.17
N SER A 408 -10.55 2.13 17.44
CA SER A 408 -9.87 2.85 18.51
C SER A 408 -9.19 1.82 19.42
N MET A 409 -7.96 1.44 19.09
CA MET A 409 -7.27 0.29 19.71
C MET A 409 -5.83 0.55 20.17
N ALA A 410 -5.00 1.24 19.38
CA ALA A 410 -3.56 1.34 19.61
C ALA A 410 -3.03 2.76 19.36
N LEU A 411 -2.98 3.55 20.43
CA LEU A 411 -2.24 4.82 20.45
C LEU A 411 -0.73 4.51 20.49
N GLN A 412 -0.07 4.45 19.34
CA GLN A 412 1.41 4.40 19.29
C GLN A 412 2.02 5.59 20.03
N ASP A 413 3.11 5.34 20.76
CA ASP A 413 3.84 6.29 21.61
C ASP A 413 4.34 7.54 20.86
N SER A 414 3.44 8.51 20.68
CA SER A 414 3.82 9.85 20.24
C SER A 414 4.33 10.65 21.43
N ILE A 415 5.57 10.37 21.83
CA ILE A 415 6.35 11.14 22.84
C ILE A 415 6.40 12.64 22.49
N PHE A 416 6.23 12.97 21.20
CA PHE A 416 6.15 14.34 20.69
C PHE A 416 4.76 14.98 20.80
N SER A 417 3.69 14.21 20.97
CA SER A 417 2.35 14.74 21.26
C SER A 417 2.25 15.13 22.74
N LYS A 418 1.78 16.35 23.01
CA LYS A 418 1.59 16.86 24.38
C LYS A 418 0.20 16.55 24.94
N GLU A 419 -0.44 15.49 24.43
CA GLU A 419 -1.81 15.10 24.79
C GLU A 419 -1.75 13.81 25.60
N SER A 420 -2.59 13.69 26.63
CA SER A 420 -2.70 12.44 27.38
C SER A 420 -3.44 11.37 26.57
N TYR A 421 -3.10 10.10 26.77
CA TYR A 421 -3.74 8.96 26.09
C TYR A 421 -5.27 9.05 26.10
N TYR A 422 -5.85 9.38 27.27
CA TYR A 422 -7.28 9.62 27.46
C TYR A 422 -7.89 10.66 26.51
N ILE A 423 -7.18 11.77 26.22
CA ILE A 423 -7.65 12.80 25.27
C ILE A 423 -7.64 12.27 23.83
N VAL A 424 -6.60 11.53 23.43
CA VAL A 424 -6.51 10.98 22.08
C VAL A 424 -7.52 9.85 21.87
N GLU A 425 -7.80 9.05 22.90
CA GLU A 425 -8.85 8.05 22.89
C GLU A 425 -10.25 8.68 22.76
N ILE A 426 -10.57 9.71 23.57
CA ILE A 426 -11.83 10.47 23.43
C ILE A 426 -11.99 11.02 22.00
N LYS A 427 -10.92 11.58 21.41
CA LYS A 427 -10.94 12.06 20.02
C LYS A 427 -11.18 10.93 19.02
N SER A 428 -10.63 9.74 19.26
CA SER A 428 -10.84 8.57 18.40
C SER A 428 -12.27 8.04 18.49
N LEU A 429 -12.83 7.90 19.69
CA LEU A 429 -14.23 7.52 19.92
C LEU A 429 -15.19 8.57 19.31
N LYS A 430 -14.90 9.86 19.47
CA LYS A 430 -15.65 10.94 18.81
C LYS A 430 -15.57 10.86 17.28
N ARG A 431 -14.39 10.58 16.69
CA ARG A 431 -14.24 10.38 15.25
C ARG A 431 -15.10 9.21 14.73
N ILE A 432 -15.26 8.13 15.50
CA ILE A 432 -16.14 7.02 15.14
C ILE A 432 -17.61 7.49 15.14
N LEU A 433 -18.04 8.22 16.17
CA LEU A 433 -19.39 8.82 16.24
C LEU A 433 -19.64 9.84 15.11
N ASP A 434 -18.66 10.67 14.78
CA ASP A 434 -18.74 11.69 13.71
C ASP A 434 -18.70 11.08 12.29
N ARG A 435 -18.33 9.79 12.15
CA ARG A 435 -18.39 9.03 10.88
C ARG A 435 -19.75 8.37 10.61
N LEU A 436 -20.63 8.27 11.62
CA LEU A 436 -21.91 7.57 11.46
C LEU A 436 -22.81 8.29 10.45
N ASN A 437 -23.45 7.52 9.57
CA ASN A 437 -24.28 8.04 8.49
C ASN A 437 -25.40 7.06 8.10
N ASP A 438 -26.49 7.56 7.54
CA ASP A 438 -27.69 6.76 7.26
C ASP A 438 -27.57 5.84 6.02
N LYS A 439 -26.47 5.91 5.27
CA LYS A 439 -26.33 5.21 3.97
C LYS A 439 -25.57 3.90 4.04
N VAL A 440 -24.51 3.85 4.86
CA VAL A 440 -23.63 2.70 5.02
C VAL A 440 -23.29 2.57 6.51
N PRO A 441 -23.56 1.42 7.15
CA PRO A 441 -23.25 1.24 8.56
C PRO A 441 -21.74 1.28 8.82
N THR A 442 -21.36 1.72 10.01
CA THR A 442 -19.96 1.68 10.47
C THR A 442 -19.72 0.44 11.32
N LEU A 443 -18.93 -0.51 10.82
CA LEU A 443 -18.34 -1.57 11.61
C LEU A 443 -17.17 -0.96 12.39
N CYS A 444 -17.32 -0.84 13.71
CA CYS A 444 -16.31 -0.19 14.55
C CYS A 444 -15.74 -1.10 15.63
N PHE A 445 -14.47 -0.86 15.96
CA PHE A 445 -13.66 -1.75 16.79
C PHE A 445 -13.02 -0.97 17.93
N VAL A 446 -13.24 -1.36 19.19
CA VAL A 446 -12.72 -0.65 20.37
C VAL A 446 -12.10 -1.64 21.35
N ASP A 447 -10.95 -1.30 21.96
CA ASP A 447 -10.24 -2.19 22.87
C ASP A 447 -10.10 -1.57 24.28
N GLU A 448 -10.93 -2.02 25.23
CA GLU A 448 -11.04 -1.55 26.63
C GLU A 448 -11.18 -0.02 26.75
N VAL A 449 -12.44 0.42 26.67
CA VAL A 449 -12.83 1.82 26.50
C VAL A 449 -12.39 2.74 27.66
N LEU A 450 -11.84 3.91 27.31
CA LEU A 450 -11.41 5.02 28.20
C LEU A 450 -10.40 4.60 29.27
N ARG A 451 -9.25 4.06 28.83
CA ARG A 451 -8.17 3.65 29.73
C ARG A 451 -7.51 4.88 30.38
N GLY A 452 -7.29 4.81 31.69
CA GLY A 452 -6.53 5.83 32.43
C GLY A 452 -7.34 6.92 33.15
N THR A 453 -8.68 6.79 33.25
CA THR A 453 -9.49 7.56 34.22
C THR A 453 -10.01 6.68 35.38
N ASN A 454 -10.62 7.30 36.38
CA ASN A 454 -11.28 6.66 37.52
C ASN A 454 -12.30 5.62 37.04
N THR A 455 -12.28 4.41 37.63
CA THR A 455 -13.17 3.29 37.29
C THR A 455 -14.65 3.68 37.21
N LEU A 456 -15.16 4.50 38.13
CA LEU A 456 -16.57 4.93 38.11
C LEU A 456 -16.89 5.81 36.89
N GLU A 457 -16.01 6.78 36.60
CA GLU A 457 -16.15 7.67 35.44
C GLU A 457 -15.95 6.90 34.13
N ARG A 458 -15.01 5.95 34.09
CA ARG A 458 -14.77 5.08 32.94
C ARG A 458 -16.01 4.27 32.59
N ILE A 459 -16.59 3.56 33.56
CA ILE A 459 -17.79 2.73 33.33
C ILE A 459 -18.97 3.62 32.91
N ALA A 460 -19.18 4.75 33.60
CA ALA A 460 -20.26 5.68 33.27
C ALA A 460 -20.13 6.23 31.83
N ALA A 461 -18.99 6.83 31.48
CA ALA A 461 -18.76 7.42 30.16
C ALA A 461 -18.76 6.35 29.05
N SER A 462 -18.10 5.21 29.26
CA SER A 462 -18.05 4.12 28.30
C SER A 462 -19.43 3.54 28.03
N SER A 463 -20.28 3.38 29.06
CA SER A 463 -21.66 2.91 28.86
C SER A 463 -22.46 3.85 27.95
N GLN A 464 -22.33 5.17 28.11
CA GLN A 464 -23.07 6.15 27.30
C GLN A 464 -22.53 6.25 25.87
N ILE A 465 -21.21 6.14 25.67
CA ILE A 465 -20.60 6.13 24.34
C ILE A 465 -20.97 4.85 23.58
N LEU A 466 -20.85 3.68 24.21
CA LEU A 466 -21.21 2.40 23.61
C LEU A 466 -22.72 2.32 23.34
N TYR A 467 -23.57 2.79 24.25
CA TYR A 467 -25.01 2.93 24.00
C TYR A 467 -25.27 3.84 22.79
N SER A 468 -24.65 5.02 22.72
CA SER A 468 -24.81 5.95 21.58
C SER A 468 -24.41 5.32 20.25
N LEU A 469 -23.32 4.53 20.22
CA LEU A 469 -22.93 3.76 19.03
C LEU A 469 -24.02 2.74 18.63
N SER A 470 -24.62 2.03 19.60
CA SER A 470 -25.69 1.04 19.32
C SER A 470 -27.03 1.65 18.89
N GLN A 471 -27.24 2.95 19.08
CA GLN A 471 -28.42 3.68 18.58
C GLN A 471 -28.18 4.34 17.22
N GLY A 472 -26.93 4.42 16.76
CA GLY A 472 -26.58 4.86 15.42
C GLY A 472 -26.54 3.72 14.40
N ASN A 473 -26.27 4.07 13.14
CA ASN A 473 -26.06 3.08 12.08
C ASN A 473 -24.67 2.44 12.20
N ALA A 474 -24.46 1.60 13.21
CA ALA A 474 -23.16 1.01 13.54
C ALA A 474 -23.26 -0.42 14.06
N MET A 475 -22.17 -1.17 13.90
CA MET A 475 -21.94 -2.46 14.53
C MET A 475 -20.63 -2.37 15.31
N CYS A 476 -20.73 -2.10 16.62
CA CYS A 476 -19.57 -1.88 17.48
C CYS A 476 -19.11 -3.20 18.12
N PHE A 477 -17.86 -3.59 17.89
CA PHE A 477 -17.15 -4.67 18.58
C PHE A 477 -16.21 -4.05 19.63
N ALA A 478 -16.62 -4.09 20.88
CA ALA A 478 -15.87 -3.52 22.00
C ALA A 478 -15.33 -4.64 22.91
N ALA A 479 -14.00 -4.81 22.96
CA ALA A 479 -13.41 -5.53 24.08
C ALA A 479 -13.54 -4.68 25.34
N THR A 480 -13.80 -5.31 26.47
CA THR A 480 -13.76 -4.66 27.77
C THR A 480 -13.25 -5.56 28.87
N HIS A 481 -12.68 -4.90 29.87
CA HIS A 481 -12.11 -5.45 31.08
C HIS A 481 -13.07 -5.18 32.27
N ASP A 482 -14.09 -4.33 32.07
CA ASP A 482 -15.16 -3.98 33.01
C ASP A 482 -16.40 -4.86 32.78
N ILE A 483 -16.75 -5.71 33.76
CA ILE A 483 -17.88 -6.65 33.67
C ILE A 483 -19.22 -5.91 33.79
N GLU A 484 -19.23 -4.78 34.50
CA GLU A 484 -20.37 -3.90 34.74
C GLU A 484 -21.01 -3.44 33.42
N LEU A 485 -20.20 -3.19 32.38
CA LEU A 485 -20.70 -2.83 31.04
C LEU A 485 -21.54 -3.96 30.41
N THR A 486 -21.22 -5.24 30.67
CA THR A 486 -22.01 -6.37 30.17
C THR A 486 -23.42 -6.40 30.75
N HIS A 487 -23.63 -5.80 31.94
CA HIS A 487 -24.94 -5.66 32.59
C HIS A 487 -25.66 -4.39 32.12
N ILE A 488 -24.96 -3.25 32.07
CA ILE A 488 -25.55 -1.97 31.64
C ILE A 488 -26.03 -2.02 30.18
N LEU A 489 -25.37 -2.80 29.32
CA LEU A 489 -25.61 -2.83 27.87
C LEU A 489 -26.29 -4.11 27.35
N GLU A 490 -26.79 -4.99 28.22
CA GLU A 490 -27.33 -6.33 27.85
C GLU A 490 -28.40 -6.33 26.74
N ASN A 491 -29.26 -5.30 26.72
CA ASN A 491 -30.30 -5.16 25.69
C ASN A 491 -29.74 -4.75 24.31
N TYR A 492 -28.56 -4.11 24.28
CA TYR A 492 -28.00 -3.44 23.11
C TYR A 492 -26.78 -4.15 22.52
N TYR A 493 -26.03 -4.90 23.35
CA TYR A 493 -24.83 -5.63 22.96
C TYR A 493 -24.99 -7.13 23.23
N SER A 494 -24.60 -7.96 22.26
CA SER A 494 -24.39 -9.40 22.47
C SER A 494 -23.09 -9.62 23.25
N ASN A 495 -23.17 -10.32 24.37
CA ASN A 495 -22.00 -10.61 25.22
C ASN A 495 -21.28 -11.87 24.73
N TYR A 496 -19.95 -11.77 24.61
CA TYR A 496 -19.02 -12.87 24.35
C TYR A 496 -17.82 -12.76 25.31
N HIS A 497 -17.03 -13.84 25.39
CA HIS A 497 -15.81 -13.86 26.17
C HIS A 497 -14.77 -14.86 25.63
N PHE A 498 -13.51 -14.61 25.99
CA PHE A 498 -12.44 -15.61 25.96
C PHE A 498 -12.27 -16.19 27.37
N GLN A 499 -11.75 -17.41 27.47
CA GLN A 499 -11.52 -18.11 28.74
C GLN A 499 -10.03 -18.43 28.95
N GLU A 500 -9.64 -18.47 30.22
CA GLU A 500 -8.33 -18.96 30.67
C GLU A 500 -8.48 -20.17 31.59
N GLN A 501 -7.70 -21.23 31.32
CA GLN A 501 -7.69 -22.46 32.11
C GLN A 501 -6.41 -22.54 32.94
N VAL A 502 -6.54 -22.87 34.23
CA VAL A 502 -5.40 -23.06 35.14
C VAL A 502 -5.19 -24.56 35.31
N VAL A 503 -4.06 -25.07 34.82
CA VAL A 503 -3.71 -26.50 34.80
C VAL A 503 -2.24 -26.65 35.22
N ASP A 504 -1.94 -27.57 36.14
CA ASP A 504 -0.59 -27.89 36.62
C ASP A 504 0.28 -26.65 36.94
N ASN A 505 -0.33 -25.71 37.67
CA ASN A 505 0.23 -24.40 38.05
C ASN A 505 0.72 -23.53 36.87
N ASN A 506 0.16 -23.72 35.67
CA ASN A 506 0.31 -22.89 34.49
C ASN A 506 -1.05 -22.31 34.07
N VAL A 507 -1.03 -21.24 33.25
CA VAL A 507 -2.24 -20.68 32.62
C VAL A 507 -2.19 -20.94 31.13
N LEU A 508 -3.24 -21.59 30.63
CA LEU A 508 -3.44 -21.91 29.22
C LEU A 508 -4.61 -21.07 28.68
N PHE A 509 -4.42 -20.49 27.50
CA PHE A 509 -5.47 -19.83 26.74
C PHE A 509 -5.80 -20.73 25.55
N ASP A 510 -7.08 -21.05 25.35
CA ASP A 510 -7.53 -21.82 24.17
C ASP A 510 -7.73 -20.92 22.94
N TYR A 511 -7.72 -19.60 23.14
CA TYR A 511 -7.98 -18.55 22.15
C TYR A 511 -9.32 -18.74 21.40
N LYS A 512 -10.32 -19.36 22.05
CA LYS A 512 -11.68 -19.53 21.51
C LYS A 512 -12.64 -18.49 22.07
N LEU A 513 -13.47 -17.97 21.17
CA LEU A 513 -14.56 -17.05 21.48
C LEU A 513 -15.80 -17.83 21.90
N PHE A 514 -16.26 -17.62 23.12
CA PHE A 514 -17.47 -18.22 23.69
C PHE A 514 -18.59 -17.18 23.82
N SER A 515 -19.83 -17.59 23.57
CA SER A 515 -21.02 -16.74 23.78
C SER A 515 -21.36 -16.61 25.27
N GLY A 516 -21.90 -15.46 25.66
CA GLY A 516 -22.26 -15.14 27.04
C GLY A 516 -21.21 -14.30 27.77
N ARG A 517 -21.49 -13.93 29.03
CA ARG A 517 -20.57 -13.21 29.92
C ARG A 517 -19.44 -14.13 30.42
N ALA A 518 -18.25 -13.59 30.64
CA ALA A 518 -17.21 -14.27 31.41
C ALA A 518 -17.68 -14.53 32.86
N ILE A 519 -17.58 -15.79 33.32
CA ILE A 519 -18.05 -16.21 34.65
C ILE A 519 -16.91 -16.21 35.69
N SER A 520 -15.67 -16.47 35.25
CA SER A 520 -14.51 -16.64 36.13
C SER A 520 -13.60 -15.42 36.20
N LYS A 521 -13.19 -15.04 37.42
CA LYS A 521 -12.13 -14.04 37.69
C LYS A 521 -10.85 -14.76 38.17
N ASN A 522 -10.07 -15.39 37.29
CA ASN A 522 -8.91 -16.18 37.73
C ASN A 522 -7.65 -15.34 38.09
N ALA A 523 -7.72 -14.01 38.04
CA ALA A 523 -6.61 -13.09 38.36
C ALA A 523 -5.97 -13.31 39.74
N ILE A 524 -6.74 -13.74 40.75
CA ILE A 524 -6.20 -14.06 42.09
C ILE A 524 -5.52 -15.44 42.10
N LYS A 525 -6.02 -16.42 41.33
CA LYS A 525 -5.37 -17.74 41.17
C LYS A 525 -4.03 -17.62 40.43
N LEU A 526 -3.93 -16.66 39.51
CA LEU A 526 -2.70 -16.27 38.82
C LEU A 526 -1.57 -15.86 39.78
N LEU A 527 -1.87 -15.35 40.97
CA LEU A 527 -0.85 -15.06 42.00
C LEU A 527 -0.19 -16.36 42.53
N GLY A 528 -0.96 -17.45 42.67
CA GLY A 528 -0.42 -18.77 43.05
C GLY A 528 0.43 -19.42 41.95
N VAL A 529 0.04 -19.22 40.68
CA VAL A 529 0.87 -19.57 39.51
C VAL A 529 2.21 -18.81 39.54
N MET A 530 2.17 -17.52 39.88
CA MET A 530 3.34 -16.64 39.95
C MET A 530 4.16 -16.79 41.26
N GLY A 531 3.82 -17.73 42.15
CA GLY A 531 4.59 -18.04 43.36
C GLY A 531 4.48 -17.01 44.50
N TYR A 532 3.39 -16.23 44.56
CA TYR A 532 3.08 -15.40 45.73
C TYR A 532 2.75 -16.29 46.95
N SER A 533 2.94 -15.78 48.17
CA SER A 533 2.63 -16.55 49.39
C SER A 533 1.12 -16.78 49.53
N GLN A 534 0.74 -17.92 50.11
CA GLN A 534 -0.66 -18.28 50.32
C GLN A 534 -1.43 -17.19 51.09
N ASP A 535 -0.79 -16.56 52.09
CA ASP A 535 -1.38 -15.46 52.86
C ASP A 535 -1.79 -14.28 51.96
N ILE A 536 -1.03 -13.95 50.92
CA ILE A 536 -1.38 -12.86 49.99
C ILE A 536 -2.58 -13.27 49.13
N ILE A 537 -2.62 -14.53 48.68
CA ILE A 537 -3.68 -15.07 47.82
C ILE A 537 -5.00 -15.13 48.59
N ASP A 538 -4.97 -15.66 49.82
CA ASP A 538 -6.15 -15.83 50.67
C ASP A 538 -6.70 -14.49 51.15
N ASN A 539 -5.84 -13.54 51.56
CA ASN A 539 -6.28 -12.19 51.90
C ASN A 539 -6.84 -11.44 50.68
N ALA A 540 -6.21 -11.54 49.51
CA ALA A 540 -6.73 -10.93 48.28
C ALA A 540 -8.10 -11.51 47.87
N ALA A 541 -8.29 -12.83 48.01
CA ALA A 541 -9.58 -13.47 47.80
C ALA A 541 -10.62 -13.00 48.82
N SER A 542 -10.26 -12.91 50.10
CA SER A 542 -11.16 -12.43 51.16
C SER A 542 -11.60 -10.97 50.94
N SER A 543 -10.66 -10.07 50.62
CA SER A 543 -10.99 -8.66 50.34
C SER A 543 -11.83 -8.50 49.07
N ALA A 544 -11.57 -9.29 48.02
CA ALA A 544 -12.37 -9.27 46.80
C ALA A 544 -13.80 -9.77 47.04
N ASN A 545 -13.99 -10.80 47.88
CA ASN A 545 -15.32 -11.28 48.25
C ASN A 545 -16.06 -10.25 49.12
N HIS A 546 -15.40 -9.67 50.14
CA HIS A 546 -16.00 -8.63 50.97
C HIS A 546 -16.49 -7.43 50.15
N PHE A 547 -15.70 -6.96 49.17
CA PHE A 547 -16.14 -5.88 48.27
C PHE A 547 -17.35 -6.27 47.40
N LEU A 548 -17.50 -7.55 47.02
CA LEU A 548 -18.66 -8.04 46.28
C LEU A 548 -19.92 -8.19 47.14
N GLU A 549 -19.76 -8.35 48.46
CA GLU A 549 -20.88 -8.51 49.41
C GLU A 549 -21.35 -7.16 49.99
N GLU A 550 -20.43 -6.30 50.44
CA GLU A 550 -20.72 -5.05 51.16
C GLU A 550 -20.48 -3.78 50.32
N GLY A 551 -19.81 -3.88 49.18
CA GLY A 551 -19.45 -2.73 48.33
C GLY A 551 -18.33 -1.83 48.90
N THR A 552 -17.69 -2.24 49.99
CA THR A 552 -16.62 -1.52 50.69
C THR A 552 -15.28 -2.27 50.67
N TRP A 553 -14.18 -1.54 50.81
CA TRP A 553 -12.85 -2.12 51.01
C TRP A 553 -12.42 -1.96 52.46
N ASP A 554 -11.97 -3.06 53.06
CA ASP A 554 -11.31 -3.04 54.37
C ASP A 554 -10.00 -2.24 54.32
N ILE A 555 -9.73 -1.51 55.40
CA ILE A 555 -8.42 -0.86 55.61
C ILE A 555 -7.47 -1.93 56.15
N LEU A 556 -6.49 -2.34 55.34
CA LEU A 556 -5.38 -3.22 55.74
C LEU A 556 -4.66 -2.63 56.97
N ARG A 557 -4.26 -3.49 57.92
CA ARG A 557 -3.68 -3.12 59.23
C ARG A 557 -2.38 -3.87 59.51
#